data_AF-A0A7V4AL28-F1
#
_entry.id   AF-A0A7V4AL28-F1
#
_cell.length_a   1.000
_cell.length_b   1.000
_cell.length_c   1.000
_cell.angle_alpha   90.00
_cell.angle_beta   90.00
_cell.angle_gamma   90.00
#
_symmetry.space_group_name_H-M   'P 1'
#
loop_
_entity.id
_entity.type
_entity.pdbx_description
1 polymer ?
#
loop_
_entity_poly.entity_id
_entity_poly.type
_entity_poly.pdbx_seq_one_letter_code
_entity_poly.pdbx_strand_id
1 'polypeptide(L)' 'MAKIRIYQLAKELGMTNEELLELLDQMGVAYKSHASTLSEEDAEAVRELVKEQRGLQEKLAEEERRKALP' A
#
# COMPACT_ATOMS: atom_id res chain seq x y z
N MET A 1 8.21 18.85 2.24
CA MET A 1 6.87 19.19 1.71
C MET A 1 6.78 18.82 0.23
N ALA A 2 7.15 17.59 -0.10
CA ALA A 2 6.91 17.04 -1.43
C ALA A 2 5.54 16.36 -1.39
N LYS A 3 4.64 16.77 -2.27
CA LYS A 3 3.33 16.12 -2.43
C LYS A 3 3.41 15.17 -3.64
N ILE A 4 2.87 13.97 -3.52
CA ILE A 4 2.93 12.94 -4.58
C ILE A 4 1.52 12.65 -5.11
N ARG A 5 1.38 12.39 -6.41
CA ARG A 5 0.09 11.95 -6.97
C ARG A 5 -0.15 10.47 -6.69
N ILE A 6 -1.40 10.09 -6.46
CA ILE A 6 -1.80 8.70 -6.14
C ILE A 6 -1.25 7.72 -7.17
N TYR A 7 -1.42 7.96 -8.47
CA TYR A 7 -0.88 7.05 -9.51
C TYR A 7 0.66 6.91 -9.49
N GLN A 8 1.38 7.93 -9.02
CA GLN A 8 2.84 7.87 -8.91
C GLN A 8 3.23 6.99 -7.72
N LEU A 9 2.53 7.15 -6.59
CA LEU A 9 2.72 6.32 -5.41
C LEU A 9 2.36 4.85 -5.69
N ALA A 10 1.25 4.60 -6.40
CA ALA A 10 0.88 3.24 -6.82
C ALA A 10 2.00 2.59 -7.64
N LYS A 11 2.55 3.33 -8.61
CA LYS A 11 3.67 2.85 -9.44
C LYS A 11 4.95 2.63 -8.63
N GLU A 12 5.26 3.52 -7.68
CA GLU A 12 6.41 3.40 -6.78
C GLU A 12 6.31 2.13 -5.92
N LEU A 13 5.11 1.85 -5.41
CA LEU A 13 4.83 0.69 -4.58
C LEU A 13 4.66 -0.59 -5.39
N GLY A 14 4.53 -0.51 -6.72
CA GLY A 14 4.22 -1.65 -7.58
C GLY A 14 2.80 -2.18 -7.35
N MET A 15 1.87 -1.30 -6.99
CA MET A 15 0.45 -1.58 -6.82
C MET A 15 -0.34 -1.05 -8.00
N THR A 16 -1.53 -1.60 -8.19
CA THR A 16 -2.52 -1.01 -9.08
C THR A 16 -3.10 0.26 -8.47
N ASN A 17 -3.65 1.14 -9.31
CA ASN A 17 -4.34 2.32 -8.81
C ASN A 17 -5.53 1.94 -7.92
N GLU A 18 -6.25 0.88 -8.29
CA GLU A 18 -7.43 0.40 -7.56
C GLU A 18 -7.07 -0.05 -6.13
N GLU A 19 -6.04 -0.88 -5.97
CA GLU A 19 -5.56 -1.32 -4.65
C GLU A 19 -5.13 -0.14 -3.76
N LEU A 20 -4.46 0.86 -4.35
CA LEU A 20 -4.06 2.04 -3.59
C LEU A 20 -5.27 2.90 -3.18
N LEU A 21 -6.28 3.04 -4.06
CA LEU A 21 -7.49 3.79 -3.73
C LEU A 21 -8.28 3.12 -2.60
N GLU A 22 -8.43 1.80 -2.64
CA GLU A 22 -9.06 1.03 -1.57
C GLU A 22 -8.32 1.21 -0.23
N LEU A 23 -6.98 1.24 -0.27
CA LEU A 23 -6.20 1.47 0.93
C LEU A 23 -6.42 2.89 1.50
N LEU A 24 -6.48 3.90 0.62
CA LEU A 24 -6.79 5.26 1.03
C LEU A 24 -8.19 5.37 1.63
N ASP A 25 -9.17 4.64 1.09
CA ASP A 25 -10.53 4.57 1.63
C ASP A 25 -10.57 3.93 3.03
N GLN A 26 -9.80 2.85 3.24
CA GLN A 26 -9.67 2.21 4.56
C GLN A 26 -9.02 3.15 5.59
N MET A 27 -8.09 3.99 5.15
CA MET A 27 -7.44 5.01 5.99
C MET A 27 -8.31 6.26 6.20
N GLY A 28 -9.45 6.38 5.50
CA GLY A 28 -10.31 7.56 5.53
C GLY A 28 -9.70 8.79 4.85
N VAL A 29 -8.73 8.58 3.96
CA VAL A 29 -8.07 9.67 3.22
C VAL A 29 -8.92 10.07 2.03
N ALA A 30 -9.44 11.30 2.06
CA ALA A 30 -10.28 11.81 0.98
C ALA A 30 -9.48 12.12 -0.30
N TYR A 31 -9.92 11.57 -1.43
CA TYR A 31 -9.38 11.88 -2.76
C TYR A 31 -10.53 12.14 -3.75
N LYS A 32 -10.20 12.67 -4.94
CA LYS A 32 -11.16 12.87 -6.04
C LYS A 32 -10.97 11.87 -7.18
N SER A 33 -9.72 11.49 -7.44
CA SER A 33 -9.35 10.53 -8.49
C SER A 33 -7.91 10.05 -8.28
N HIS A 34 -7.45 9.08 -9.06
CA HIS A 34 -6.05 8.65 -9.09
C HIS A 34 -5.04 9.76 -9.44
N ALA A 35 -5.48 10.89 -10.01
CA ALA A 35 -4.64 12.06 -10.27
C ALA A 35 -4.56 13.02 -9.07
N SER A 36 -5.34 12.78 -8.01
CA SER A 36 -5.27 13.55 -6.77
C SER A 36 -3.89 13.45 -6.13
N THR A 37 -3.53 14.50 -5.39
CA THR A 37 -2.23 14.61 -4.73
C THR A 37 -2.39 14.33 -3.25
N LEU A 38 -1.58 13.43 -2.72
CA LEU A 38 -1.50 13.11 -1.30
C LEU A 38 -0.49 14.00 -0.59
N SER A 39 -0.73 14.22 0.70
CA SER A 39 0.27 14.82 1.57
C SER A 39 1.46 13.86 1.75
N GLU A 40 2.60 14.41 2.17
CA GLU A 40 3.79 13.61 2.47
C GLU A 40 3.50 12.62 3.61
N GLU A 41 2.69 13.05 4.59
CA GLU A 41 2.27 12.24 5.74
C GLU A 41 1.38 11.07 5.32
N ASP A 42 0.36 11.31 4.48
CA ASP A 42 -0.52 10.25 3.99
C ASP A 42 0.24 9.24 3.12
N ALA A 43 1.12 9.75 2.25
CA ALA A 43 1.94 8.90 1.39
C ALA A 43 2.88 8.01 2.20
N GLU A 44 3.48 8.53 3.27
CA GLU A 44 4.36 7.76 4.14
C GLU A 44 3.58 6.71 4.94
N ALA A 45 2.40 7.06 5.46
CA ALA A 45 1.53 6.10 6.15
C ALA A 45 1.13 4.94 5.22
N VAL A 46 0.80 5.23 3.95
CA VAL A 46 0.54 4.20 2.93
C VAL A 46 1.76 3.31 2.71
N ARG A 47 2.98 3.88 2.57
CA ARG A 47 4.21 3.10 2.35
C ARG A 47 4.47 2.10 3.47
N GLU A 48 4.37 2.55 4.71
CA GLU A 48 4.62 1.68 5.86
C GLU A 48 3.56 0.58 5.99
N LEU A 49 2.30 0.90 5.73
CA LEU A 49 1.22 -0.10 5.76
C LEU A 49 1.40 -1.17 4.67
N VAL A 50 1.75 -0.79 3.45
CA VAL A 50 2.02 -1.74 2.35
C VAL A 50 3.22 -2.63 2.65
N LYS A 51 4.27 -2.06 3.24
CA LYS A 51 5.46 -2.80 3.68
C LYS A 51 5.13 -3.79 4.80
N GLU A 52 4.29 -3.41 5.75
CA GLU A 52 3.81 -4.30 6.81
C GLU A 52 2.98 -5.45 6.24
N GLN A 53 2.02 -5.18 5.34
CA GLN A 53 1.20 -6.20 4.69
C GLN A 53 2.05 -7.21 3.91
N ARG A 54 3.05 -6.75 3.16
CA ARG A 54 3.98 -7.65 2.43
C ARG A 54 4.78 -8.53 3.38
N GLY A 55 5.31 -7.96 4.47
CA GLY A 55 6.04 -8.73 5.48
C GLY A 55 5.16 -9.76 6.21
N LEU A 56 3.88 -9.44 6.45
CA LEU A 56 2.91 -10.40 7.00
C LEU A 56 2.64 -11.54 6.02
N GLN A 57 2.42 -11.24 4.73
CA GLN A 57 2.19 -12.27 3.71
C GLN A 57 3.40 -13.20 3.54
N GLU A 58 4.62 -12.67 3.55
CA GLU A 58 5.84 -13.48 3.50
C GLU A 58 5.95 -14.44 4.69
N LYS A 59 5.68 -13.95 5.91
CA LYS A 59 5.69 -14.79 7.12
C LYS A 59 4.64 -15.89 7.06
N LEU A 60 3.41 -15.55 6.66
CA LEU A 60 2.33 -16.54 6.52
C LEU A 60 2.68 -17.61 5.48
N ALA A 61 3.21 -17.19 4.33
CA ALA A 61 3.64 -18.11 3.28
C ALA A 61 4.78 -19.04 3.74
N GLU A 62 5.73 -18.54 4.55
CA GLU A 62 6.79 -19.35 5.12
C GLU A 62 6.26 -20.35 6.17
N GLU A 63 5.34 -19.91 7.03
CA GLU A 63 4.70 -20.82 7.98
C GLU A 63 3.91 -21.93 7.29
N GLU A 64 3.17 -21.61 6.22
CA GLU A 64 2.45 -22.61 5.43
C GLU A 64 3.41 -23.60 4.76
N ARG A 65 4.51 -23.12 4.16
CA ARG A 65 5.54 -24.01 3.58
C ARG A 65 6.14 -24.94 4.63
N ARG A 66 6.44 -24.41 5.82
CA ARG A 66 7.01 -25.21 6.92
C ARG A 66 6.02 -26.26 7.43
N LYS A 67 4.72 -25.96 7.45
CA LYS A 67 3.66 -26.91 7.84
C LYS A 67 3.38 -27.95 6.74
N ALA A 68 3.63 -27.62 5.48
CA ALA A 68 3.39 -28.49 4.33
C ALA A 68 4.55 -29.46 4.02
N LEU A 69 5.69 -29.37 4.74
CA LEU A 69 6.78 -30.32 4.61
C LEU A 69 6.47 -31.60 5.44
N PRO A 70 6.48 -32.80 4.82
CA PRO A 70 6.18 -34.06 5.49
C PRO A 70 7.23 -34.49 6.53
#